data_AF-A0A7W0KSF0-F1
#
_entry.id   AF-A0A7W0KSF0-F1
#
_cell.length_a   1.000
_cell.length_b   1.000
_cell.length_c   1.000
_cell.angle_alpha   90.00
_cell.angle_beta   90.00
_cell.angle_gamma   90.00
#
_symmetry.space_group_name_H-M   'P 1'
#
loop_
_entity.id
_entity.type
_entity.pdbx_description
1 polymer ?
#
loop_
_entity_poly.entity_id
_entity_poly.type
_entity_poly.pdbx_seq_one_letter_code
_entity_poly.pdbx_strand_id
1 'polypeptide(L)'
;MTAPAAAASPAPDPQWRATYRLQLTADFGFAAAEAVVPYLRDLGISHLYLSPPLESVAGSTHGYDGTDPTRVSEERGGEAALRSLAAAAGAAGMGIVADIVPNHLAASDETPWWVDEVERAEVFDVDTASGWYRRFFDIDGVAGVRQEDPRVFDRTHA
;
A
#
# COMPACT_ATOMS: atom_id res chain seq x y z
N MET A 1 16.57 18.63 -32.66
CA MET A 1 16.42 17.71 -31.52
C MET A 1 16.63 18.50 -30.25
N THR A 2 15.55 18.84 -29.56
CA THR A 2 15.59 19.46 -28.22
C THR A 2 15.99 18.40 -27.21
N ALA A 3 16.99 18.68 -26.37
CA ALA A 3 17.38 17.81 -25.27
C ALA A 3 16.21 17.66 -24.28
N PRO A 4 16.03 16.50 -23.63
CA PRO A 4 15.05 16.35 -22.57
C PRO A 4 15.44 17.28 -21.40
N ALA A 5 14.44 17.94 -20.82
CA ALA A 5 14.63 18.73 -19.61
C ALA A 5 15.18 17.81 -18.51
N ALA A 6 16.26 18.24 -17.86
CA ALA A 6 16.80 17.52 -16.70
C ALA A 6 15.73 17.45 -15.62
N ALA A 7 15.42 16.25 -15.14
CA ALA A 7 14.58 16.07 -13.97
C ALA A 7 15.19 16.86 -12.81
N ALA A 8 14.40 17.72 -12.18
CA ALA A 8 14.85 18.48 -11.02
C ALA A 8 15.37 17.52 -9.95
N SER A 9 16.48 17.86 -9.30
CA SER A 9 16.98 17.09 -8.17
C SER A 9 15.90 17.00 -7.09
N PRO A 10 15.71 15.83 -6.45
CA PRO A 10 14.71 15.69 -5.41
C PRO A 10 14.99 16.71 -4.30
N ALA A 11 13.91 17.30 -3.76
CA ALA A 11 14.02 18.14 -2.57
C ALA A 11 14.68 17.33 -1.44
N PRO A 12 15.48 17.97 -0.57
CA PRO A 12 16.06 17.28 0.57
C PRO A 12 14.95 16.69 1.45
N ASP A 13 15.19 15.49 1.99
CA ASP A 13 14.21 14.82 2.84
C ASP A 13 13.81 15.73 4.01
N PRO A 14 12.50 15.86 4.30
CA PRO A 14 12.03 16.73 5.36
C PRO A 14 12.52 16.23 6.72
N GLN A 15 12.89 17.15 7.60
CA GLN A 15 13.31 16.81 8.96
C GLN A 15 12.19 16.05 9.70
N TRP A 16 12.53 14.87 10.22
CA TRP A 16 11.63 14.06 11.04
C TRP A 16 11.28 14.77 12.35
N ARG A 17 9.99 15.03 12.57
CA ARG A 17 9.48 15.69 13.79
C ARG A 17 8.23 15.00 14.35
N ALA A 18 7.23 14.81 13.50
CA ALA A 18 5.96 14.19 13.86
C ALA A 18 5.30 13.51 12.65
N THR A 19 4.62 12.40 12.90
CA THR A 19 3.75 11.70 11.95
C THR A 19 2.29 11.98 12.27
N TYR A 20 1.43 11.97 11.24
CA TYR A 20 -0.03 12.03 11.41
C TYR A 20 -0.70 10.89 10.66
N ARG A 21 -1.39 9.99 11.38
CA ARG A 21 -2.04 8.82 10.79
C ARG A 21 -3.31 9.22 10.04
N LEU A 22 -3.40 8.82 8.77
CA LEU A 22 -4.57 8.96 7.93
C LEU A 22 -5.13 7.57 7.60
N GLN A 23 -6.40 7.36 7.96
CA GLN A 23 -7.14 6.14 7.63
C GLN A 23 -7.77 6.30 6.25
N LEU A 24 -7.17 5.68 5.24
CA LEU A 24 -7.64 5.73 3.87
C LEU A 24 -8.79 4.75 3.66
N THR A 25 -9.86 5.25 3.05
CA THR A 25 -11.06 4.49 2.66
C THR A 25 -11.54 5.02 1.29
N ALA A 26 -12.60 4.45 0.74
CA ALA A 26 -13.24 5.02 -0.46
C ALA A 26 -13.75 6.46 -0.22
N ASP A 27 -14.28 6.76 0.97
CA ASP A 27 -14.78 8.09 1.32
C ASP A 27 -13.67 9.09 1.69
N PHE A 28 -12.50 8.57 2.11
CA PHE A 28 -11.32 9.35 2.46
C PHE A 28 -10.10 8.80 1.69
N GLY A 29 -10.10 8.98 0.37
CA GLY A 29 -9.00 8.56 -0.51
C GLY A 29 -7.83 9.54 -0.58
N PHE A 30 -6.90 9.33 -1.51
CA PHE A 30 -5.69 10.14 -1.66
C PHE A 30 -5.99 11.62 -1.93
N ALA A 31 -7.04 11.94 -2.69
CA ALA A 31 -7.44 13.32 -2.94
C ALA A 31 -7.92 14.04 -1.65
N ALA A 32 -8.63 13.33 -0.77
CA ALA A 32 -9.04 13.89 0.52
C ALA A 32 -7.84 14.06 1.47
N ALA A 33 -6.90 13.11 1.45
CA ALA A 33 -5.62 13.23 2.14
C ALA A 33 -4.79 14.43 1.63
N GLU A 34 -4.82 14.70 0.32
CA GLU A 34 -4.13 15.84 -0.28
C GLU A 34 -4.75 17.17 0.20
N ALA A 35 -6.08 17.25 0.23
CA ALA A 35 -6.80 18.44 0.65
C ALA A 35 -6.50 18.88 2.10
N VAL A 36 -6.08 17.96 2.98
CA VAL A 36 -5.71 18.28 4.36
C VAL A 36 -4.24 18.61 4.56
N VAL A 37 -3.38 18.49 3.53
CA VAL A 37 -1.94 18.79 3.62
C VAL A 37 -1.67 20.21 4.15
N PRO A 38 -2.34 21.28 3.69
CA PRO A 38 -2.08 22.63 4.21
C PRO A 38 -2.36 22.75 5.71
N TYR A 39 -3.45 22.13 6.17
CA TYR A 39 -3.80 22.09 7.59
C TYR A 39 -2.73 21.35 8.42
N LEU A 40 -2.30 20.17 7.95
CA LEU A 40 -1.32 19.36 8.67
C LEU A 40 0.07 20.01 8.70
N ARG A 41 0.44 20.72 7.63
CA ARG A 41 1.65 21.55 7.59
C ARG A 41 1.58 22.65 8.66
N ASP A 42 0.48 23.39 8.71
CA ASP A 42 0.30 24.49 9.67
C ASP A 42 0.24 23.99 11.12
N LEU A 43 -0.27 22.78 11.34
CA LEU A 43 -0.21 22.07 12.62
C LEU A 43 1.23 21.68 13.03
N GLY A 44 2.18 21.66 12.08
CA GLY A 44 3.58 21.33 12.32
C GLY A 44 3.96 19.87 12.04
N ILE A 45 3.09 19.11 11.38
CA ILE A 45 3.36 17.72 11.00
C ILE A 45 4.46 17.66 9.94
N SER A 46 5.37 16.70 10.07
CA SER A 46 6.45 16.49 9.09
C SER A 46 6.17 15.39 8.09
N HIS A 47 5.40 14.37 8.48
CA HIS A 47 5.16 13.19 7.67
C HIS A 47 3.69 12.76 7.77
N LEU A 48 3.06 12.50 6.62
CA LEU A 48 1.79 11.78 6.58
C LEU A 48 2.09 10.30 6.84
N TYR A 49 1.35 9.66 7.73
CA TYR A 49 1.41 8.20 7.91
C TYR A 49 0.13 7.62 7.33
N LEU A 50 0.23 7.02 6.14
CA LEU A 50 -0.93 6.46 5.45
C LEU A 50 -1.20 5.04 5.95
N SER A 51 -2.47 4.65 6.10
CA SER A 51 -2.86 3.24 6.13
C SER A 51 -2.52 2.53 4.81
N PRO A 52 -2.58 1.19 4.73
CA PRO A 52 -2.17 0.45 3.54
C PRO A 52 -2.76 1.04 2.25
N PRO A 53 -1.93 1.50 1.29
CA PRO A 53 -2.40 2.20 0.10
C PRO A 53 -2.70 1.26 -1.08
N LEU A 54 -2.27 0.00 -1.00
CA LEU A 54 -2.33 -0.99 -2.08
C LEU A 54 -3.71 -1.65 -2.16
N GLU A 55 -4.00 -2.31 -3.28
CA GLU A 55 -5.29 -2.96 -3.52
C GLU A 55 -5.67 -3.93 -2.39
N SER A 56 -6.94 -3.88 -2.03
CA SER A 56 -7.57 -4.70 -0.99
C SER A 56 -8.95 -5.15 -1.46
N VAL A 57 -9.58 -6.05 -0.71
CA VAL A 57 -10.96 -6.48 -0.96
C VAL A 57 -11.88 -5.26 -1.13
N ALA A 58 -12.79 -5.34 -2.11
CA ALA A 58 -13.73 -4.27 -2.41
C ALA A 58 -14.51 -3.81 -1.16
N GLY A 59 -14.59 -2.50 -0.95
CA GLY A 59 -15.23 -1.91 0.23
C GLY A 59 -14.44 -2.04 1.54
N SER A 60 -13.18 -2.50 1.50
CA SER A 60 -12.32 -2.53 2.69
C SER A 60 -12.16 -1.14 3.30
N THR A 61 -12.36 -1.07 4.61
CA THR A 61 -12.26 0.18 5.40
C THR A 61 -10.88 0.35 6.05
N HIS A 62 -9.95 -0.59 5.81
CA HIS A 62 -8.65 -0.59 6.49
C HIS A 62 -7.46 -0.98 5.60
N GLY A 63 -7.65 -1.78 4.55
CA GLY A 63 -6.61 -2.15 3.58
C GLY A 63 -5.65 -3.28 3.98
N TYR A 64 -5.72 -3.80 5.22
CA TYR A 64 -4.95 -4.99 5.65
C TYR A 64 -5.35 -6.32 4.99
N ASP A 65 -6.51 -6.39 4.34
CA ASP A 65 -7.01 -7.49 3.52
C ASP A 65 -6.61 -7.30 2.05
N GLY A 66 -5.31 -7.18 1.81
CA GLY A 66 -4.74 -6.89 0.49
C GLY A 66 -5.03 -7.97 -0.55
N THR A 67 -5.28 -7.59 -1.81
CA THR A 67 -5.57 -8.51 -2.93
C THR A 67 -4.51 -8.48 -4.02
N ASP A 68 -3.83 -7.33 -4.20
CA ASP A 68 -2.72 -7.18 -5.13
C ASP A 68 -1.70 -6.14 -4.60
N PRO A 69 -0.56 -6.58 -4.04
CA PRO A 69 0.44 -5.67 -3.49
C PRO A 69 1.28 -4.95 -4.56
N THR A 70 1.02 -5.18 -5.85
CA THR A 70 1.71 -4.49 -6.96
C THR A 70 0.93 -3.29 -7.48
N ARG A 71 -0.27 -3.04 -6.94
CA ARG A 71 -1.19 -2.01 -7.43
C ARG A 71 -1.64 -1.10 -6.30
N VAL A 72 -1.65 0.20 -6.57
CA VAL A 72 -2.28 1.20 -5.71
C VAL A 72 -3.80 1.04 -5.82
N SER A 73 -4.51 1.14 -4.70
CA SER A 73 -5.96 0.93 -4.67
C SER A 73 -6.73 1.94 -5.52
N GLU A 74 -7.51 1.44 -6.49
CA GLU A 74 -8.38 2.26 -7.33
C GLU A 74 -9.53 2.88 -6.51
N GLU A 75 -10.10 2.17 -5.54
CA GLU A 75 -11.16 2.72 -4.66
C GLU A 75 -10.68 3.93 -3.83
N ARG A 76 -9.37 3.98 -3.50
CA ARG A 76 -8.76 5.11 -2.79
C ARG A 76 -8.31 6.24 -3.74
N GLY A 77 -8.50 6.08 -5.05
CA GLY A 77 -8.20 7.08 -6.08
C GLY A 77 -7.04 6.74 -7.03
N GLY A 78 -6.42 5.57 -6.87
CA GLY A 78 -5.41 5.05 -7.79
C GLY A 78 -4.04 5.73 -7.72
N GLU A 79 -3.11 5.22 -8.52
CA GLU A 79 -1.69 5.61 -8.49
C GLU A 79 -1.48 7.09 -8.83
N ALA A 80 -2.24 7.63 -9.78
CA ALA A 80 -2.16 9.05 -10.15
C ALA A 80 -2.48 9.97 -8.97
N ALA A 81 -3.50 9.64 -8.17
CA ALA A 81 -3.86 10.42 -6.99
C ALA A 81 -2.82 10.28 -5.87
N LEU A 82 -2.24 9.10 -5.66
CA LEU A 82 -1.13 8.93 -4.72
C LEU A 82 0.10 9.77 -5.12
N ARG A 83 0.44 9.81 -6.43
CA ARG A 83 1.52 10.66 -6.95
C ARG A 83 1.22 12.16 -6.76
N SER A 84 -0.04 12.57 -6.94
CA SER A 84 -0.49 13.95 -6.67
C SER A 84 -0.31 14.30 -5.19
N LEU A 85 -0.78 13.44 -4.28
CA LEU A 85 -0.60 13.59 -2.84
C LEU A 85 0.88 13.71 -2.46
N ALA A 86 1.74 12.84 -3.01
CA ALA A 86 3.17 12.88 -2.76
C ALA A 86 3.81 14.20 -3.24
N ALA A 87 3.41 14.69 -4.41
CA ALA A 87 3.87 15.98 -4.93
C ALA A 87 3.41 17.15 -4.05
N ALA A 88 2.15 17.16 -3.62
CA ALA A 88 1.60 18.19 -2.74
C ALA A 88 2.27 18.18 -1.35
N ALA A 89 2.48 17.01 -0.76
CA ALA A 89 3.23 16.85 0.49
C ALA A 89 4.67 17.37 0.34
N GLY A 90 5.37 16.97 -0.74
CA GLY A 90 6.71 17.46 -1.03
C GLY A 90 6.79 18.97 -1.20
N ALA A 91 5.84 19.58 -1.92
CA ALA A 91 5.73 21.03 -2.06
C ALA A 91 5.45 21.76 -0.72
N ALA A 92 4.83 21.07 0.23
CA ALA A 92 4.61 21.55 1.60
C ALA A 92 5.81 21.30 2.54
N GLY A 93 6.89 20.69 2.06
CA GLY A 93 8.03 20.29 2.89
C GLY A 93 7.71 19.15 3.84
N MET A 94 6.80 18.26 3.44
CA MET A 94 6.34 17.09 4.20
C MET A 94 6.69 15.79 3.46
N GLY A 95 6.91 14.72 4.23
CA GLY A 95 7.15 13.37 3.71
C GLY A 95 5.93 12.46 3.86
N ILE A 96 6.05 11.23 3.35
CA ILE A 96 5.03 10.18 3.49
C ILE A 96 5.69 8.91 4.03
N VAL A 97 5.03 8.30 5.01
CA VAL A 97 5.29 6.94 5.48
C VAL A 97 4.09 6.09 5.09
N ALA A 98 4.30 5.08 4.25
CA ALA A 98 3.27 4.13 3.86
C ALA A 98 3.30 2.89 4.75
N ASP A 99 2.15 2.48 5.26
CA ASP A 99 1.96 1.17 5.88
C ASP A 99 1.96 0.08 4.80
N ILE A 100 2.65 -1.03 5.04
CA ILE A 100 2.73 -2.18 4.12
C ILE A 100 2.39 -3.47 4.85
N VAL A 101 1.81 -4.43 4.14
CA VAL A 101 1.25 -5.66 4.73
C VAL A 101 1.89 -6.89 4.08
N PRO A 102 3.15 -7.22 4.40
CA PRO A 102 3.87 -8.29 3.70
C PRO A 102 3.45 -9.69 4.16
N ASN A 103 2.96 -9.85 5.40
CA ASN A 103 2.75 -11.17 5.99
C ASN A 103 1.62 -11.98 5.35
N HIS A 104 0.60 -11.33 4.80
CA HIS A 104 -0.63 -12.00 4.36
C HIS A 104 -1.36 -11.21 3.26
N LEU A 105 -2.16 -11.93 2.48
CA LEU A 105 -3.14 -11.37 1.53
C LEU A 105 -4.50 -12.05 1.75
N ALA A 106 -5.56 -11.49 1.19
CA ALA A 106 -6.90 -12.03 1.29
C ALA A 106 -7.02 -13.42 0.64
N ALA A 107 -7.67 -14.34 1.34
CA ALA A 107 -8.03 -15.65 0.81
C ALA A 107 -9.38 -15.55 0.06
N SER A 108 -9.42 -14.74 -1.00
CA SER A 108 -10.65 -14.36 -1.72
C SER A 108 -10.54 -14.56 -3.23
N ASP A 109 -11.69 -14.62 -3.91
CA ASP A 109 -11.75 -14.69 -5.38
C ASP A 109 -11.21 -13.41 -6.07
N GLU A 110 -11.04 -12.33 -5.31
CA GLU A 110 -10.47 -11.06 -5.76
C GLU A 110 -8.93 -11.07 -5.78
N THR A 111 -8.29 -12.09 -5.20
CA THR A 111 -6.83 -12.20 -5.11
C THR A 111 -6.32 -13.15 -6.20
N PRO A 112 -5.69 -12.65 -7.30
CA PRO A 112 -5.32 -13.48 -8.44
C PRO A 112 -4.39 -14.65 -8.09
N TRP A 113 -3.40 -14.40 -7.22
CA TRP A 113 -2.48 -15.43 -6.74
C TRP A 113 -3.14 -16.44 -5.80
N TRP A 114 -4.28 -16.08 -5.20
CA TRP A 114 -5.06 -17.03 -4.43
C TRP A 114 -5.87 -17.92 -5.36
N VAL A 115 -6.57 -17.40 -6.36
CA VAL A 115 -7.46 -18.25 -7.19
C VAL A 115 -6.71 -19.24 -8.09
N ASP A 116 -5.49 -18.91 -8.52
CA ASP A 116 -4.64 -19.81 -9.33
C ASP A 116 -3.93 -20.83 -8.44
N GLU A 117 -4.11 -22.13 -8.71
CA GLU A 117 -3.58 -23.21 -7.87
C GLU A 117 -2.04 -23.24 -7.82
N VAL A 118 -1.38 -22.89 -8.93
CA VAL A 118 0.09 -22.92 -9.02
C VAL A 118 0.66 -21.73 -8.26
N GLU A 119 0.12 -20.54 -8.51
CA GLU A 119 0.51 -19.32 -7.81
C GLU A 119 0.21 -19.42 -6.32
N ARG A 120 -0.92 -20.04 -5.94
CA ARG A 120 -1.29 -20.24 -4.53
C ARG A 120 -0.24 -21.06 -3.80
N ALA A 121 0.19 -22.17 -4.39
CA ALA A 121 1.21 -23.04 -3.80
C ALA A 121 2.61 -22.39 -3.77
N GLU A 122 2.91 -21.47 -4.69
CA GLU A 122 4.19 -20.78 -4.74
C GLU A 122 4.27 -19.62 -3.73
N VAL A 123 3.24 -18.77 -3.70
CA VAL A 123 3.22 -17.50 -2.95
C VAL A 123 2.82 -17.69 -1.49
N PHE A 124 1.88 -18.61 -1.20
CA PHE A 124 1.29 -18.74 0.12
C PHE A 124 1.82 -19.96 0.88
N ASP A 125 1.77 -19.87 2.21
CA ASP A 125 2.11 -20.94 3.14
C ASP A 125 0.91 -21.91 3.26
N VAL A 126 0.76 -22.74 2.22
CA VAL A 126 -0.34 -23.69 2.04
C VAL A 126 0.19 -25.12 2.05
N ASP A 127 -0.43 -25.97 2.85
CA ASP A 127 -0.32 -27.42 2.72
C ASP A 127 -1.27 -27.89 1.61
N THR A 128 -0.72 -28.16 0.44
CA THR A 128 -1.50 -28.58 -0.75
C THR A 128 -2.16 -29.95 -0.59
N ALA A 129 -1.75 -30.78 0.37
CA ALA A 129 -2.38 -32.07 0.61
C ALA A 129 -3.68 -31.94 1.43
N SER A 130 -3.70 -31.06 2.43
CA SER A 130 -4.86 -30.85 3.31
C SER A 130 -5.73 -29.67 2.89
N GLY A 131 -5.20 -28.74 2.09
CA GLY A 131 -5.80 -27.44 1.79
C GLY A 131 -5.72 -26.45 2.95
N TRP A 132 -5.07 -26.82 4.06
CA TRP A 132 -4.84 -25.91 5.17
C TRP A 132 -3.76 -24.89 4.83
N TYR A 133 -3.86 -23.68 5.38
CA TYR A 133 -2.88 -22.63 5.19
C TYR A 133 -2.66 -21.83 6.47
N ARG A 134 -1.45 -21.27 6.60
CA ARG A 134 -1.15 -20.35 7.71
C ARG A 134 -2.00 -19.09 7.58
N ARG A 135 -2.63 -18.67 8.67
CA ARG A 135 -3.45 -17.46 8.75
C ARG A 135 -2.73 -16.34 9.50
N PHE A 136 -3.25 -15.12 9.42
CA PHE A 136 -2.95 -14.09 10.40
C PHE A 136 -3.85 -14.32 11.62
N PHE A 137 -3.24 -14.78 12.72
CA PHE A 137 -3.97 -15.24 13.91
C PHE A 137 -5.03 -16.32 13.56
N ASP A 138 -6.27 -16.13 14.00
CA ASP A 138 -7.42 -17.00 13.80
C ASP A 138 -8.38 -16.48 12.71
N ILE A 139 -7.91 -15.58 11.84
CA ILE A 139 -8.72 -14.97 10.78
C ILE A 139 -8.62 -15.79 9.49
N ASP A 140 -9.70 -16.49 9.13
CA ASP A 140 -9.80 -17.29 7.91
C ASP A 140 -9.79 -16.45 6.62
N GLY A 141 -10.08 -15.14 6.70
CA GLY A 141 -10.14 -14.28 5.53
C GLY A 141 -8.78 -13.96 4.88
N VAL A 142 -7.66 -14.32 5.51
CA VAL A 142 -6.31 -13.95 5.04
C VAL A 142 -5.32 -15.11 5.16
N ALA A 143 -4.58 -15.34 4.08
CA ALA A 143 -3.59 -16.39 3.95
C ALA A 143 -2.16 -15.81 4.05
N GLY A 144 -1.31 -16.52 4.77
CA GLY A 144 0.08 -16.15 5.00
C GLY A 144 0.91 -16.27 3.74
N VAL A 145 1.68 -15.23 3.42
CA VAL A 145 2.60 -15.16 2.28
C VAL A 145 4.00 -15.61 2.71
N ARG A 146 4.70 -16.34 1.84
CA ARG A 146 6.04 -16.90 2.06
C ARG A 146 7.15 -15.88 1.78
N GLN A 147 7.14 -14.78 2.54
CA GLN A 147 8.08 -13.66 2.37
C GLN A 147 9.56 -14.04 2.56
N GLU A 148 9.84 -15.20 3.17
CA GLU A 148 11.18 -15.75 3.27
C GLU A 148 11.75 -16.24 1.93
N ASP A 149 10.91 -16.49 0.92
CA ASP A 149 11.35 -16.78 -0.45
C ASP A 149 11.66 -15.46 -1.18
N PRO A 150 12.90 -15.22 -1.64
CA PRO A 150 13.26 -13.99 -2.33
C PRO A 150 12.41 -13.69 -3.57
N ARG A 151 11.91 -14.73 -4.27
CA ARG A 151 11.05 -14.53 -5.45
C ARG A 151 9.69 -14.00 -5.06
N VAL A 152 9.14 -14.47 -3.95
CA VAL A 152 7.87 -13.98 -3.39
C VAL A 152 8.04 -12.57 -2.84
N PHE A 153 9.16 -12.31 -2.15
CA PHE A 153 9.51 -10.96 -1.69
C PHE A 153 9.58 -9.96 -2.85
N ASP A 154 10.36 -10.26 -3.89
CA ASP A 154 10.53 -9.38 -5.06
C ASP A 154 9.19 -9.14 -5.78
N ARG A 155 8.36 -10.17 -5.93
CA ARG A 155 7.03 -10.04 -6.57
C ARG A 155 6.06 -9.19 -5.75
N THR A 156 6.11 -9.27 -4.43
CA THR A 156 5.18 -8.56 -3.53
C THR A 156 5.60 -7.12 -3.23
N HIS A 157 6.79 -6.69 -3.67
CA HIS A 157 7.35 -5.35 -3.45
C HIS A 157 7.82 -4.66 -4.75
N ALA A 158 7.30 -5.11 -5.90
CA ALA A 158 7.67 -4.62 -7.24
C ALA A 158 7.20 -3.19 -7.54
#